data_AF-A0A947KK26-F1
#
_entry.id   AF-A0A947KK26-F1
#
_cell.length_a   1.000
_cell.length_b   1.000
_cell.length_c   1.000
_cell.angle_alpha   90.00
_cell.angle_beta   90.00
_cell.angle_gamma   90.00
#
_symmetry.space_group_name_H-M   'P 1'
#
loop_
_entity.id
_entity.type
_entity.pdbx_description
1 polymer ?
#
loop_
_entity_poly.entity_id
_entity_poly.type
_entity_poly.pdbx_seq_one_letter_code
_entity_poly.pdbx_strand_id
1 'polypeptide(L)'
;MSKNLSVQKRIRQADKARLRNKHYKTLMKSMIKKVKTAGSKEEAEPLYREAASIIDSIVGKGIIHRNNAANKKSKLAAHIAKLS
;
A
#
# COMPACT_ATOMS: atom_id res chain seq x y z
N MET A 1 32.95 -7.20 8.80
CA MET A 1 31.65 -7.43 9.45
C MET A 1 31.59 -6.70 10.78
N SER A 2 30.45 -6.11 11.16
CA SER A 2 30.32 -5.39 12.44
C SER A 2 30.55 -6.33 13.63
N LYS A 3 31.52 -6.01 14.49
CA LYS A 3 31.91 -6.82 15.66
C LYS A 3 30.87 -6.80 16.80
N ASN A 4 29.86 -5.93 16.73
CA ASN A 4 28.87 -5.77 17.80
C ASN A 4 27.65 -6.69 17.57
N LEU A 5 27.40 -7.61 18.51
CA LEU A 5 26.31 -8.60 18.46
C LEU A 5 24.92 -7.96 18.36
N SER A 6 24.72 -6.80 19.01
CA SER A 6 23.46 -6.06 18.94
C SER A 6 23.18 -5.55 17.52
N VAL A 7 24.20 -5.06 16.83
CA VAL A 7 24.11 -4.53 15.47
C VAL A 7 23.76 -5.65 14.50
N GLN A 8 24.41 -6.81 14.61
CA GLN A 8 24.08 -7.98 13.79
C GLN A 8 22.63 -8.46 14.00
N LYS A 9 22.13 -8.43 15.24
CA LYS A 9 20.72 -8.73 15.54
C LYS A 9 19.79 -7.71 14.88
N ARG A 10 20.10 -6.41 14.95
CA ARG A 10 19.29 -5.36 14.31
C ARG A 10 19.25 -5.49 12.79
N ILE A 11 20.37 -5.85 12.14
CA ILE A 11 20.42 -6.11 10.69
C ILE A 11 19.45 -7.24 10.31
N ARG A 12 19.50 -8.39 11.00
CA ARG A 12 18.59 -9.52 10.73
C ARG A 12 17.12 -9.15 10.91
N GLN A 13 16.80 -8.40 11.96
CA GLN A 13 15.43 -7.92 12.21
C GLN A 13 14.97 -6.92 11.14
N ALA A 14 15.85 -6.00 10.73
CA ALA A 14 15.57 -5.00 9.71
C ALA A 14 15.28 -5.66 8.35
N ASP A 15 16.04 -6.69 7.97
CA ASP A 15 15.79 -7.42 6.71
C ASP A 15 14.42 -8.12 6.71
N LYS A 16 14.06 -8.79 7.80
CA LYS A 16 12.73 -9.40 7.95
C LYS A 16 11.62 -8.35 7.83
N ALA A 17 11.77 -7.22 8.51
CA ALA A 17 10.80 -6.12 8.45
C ALA A 17 10.74 -5.49 7.05
N ARG A 18 11.89 -5.32 6.38
CA ARG A 18 12.01 -4.79 5.03
C ARG A 18 11.28 -5.67 4.02
N LEU A 19 11.47 -6.99 4.06
CA LEU A 19 10.80 -7.93 3.17
C LEU A 19 9.28 -7.89 3.34
N ARG A 20 8.80 -7.93 4.59
CA ARG A 20 7.37 -7.80 4.92
C ARG A 20 6.80 -6.48 4.38
N ASN A 21 7.45 -5.37 4.68
CA ASN A 21 6.99 -4.04 4.26
C ASN A 21 7.03 -3.87 2.74
N LYS A 22 8.04 -4.45 2.06
CA LYS A 22 8.13 -4.46 0.60
C LYS A 22 6.94 -5.16 -0.02
N HIS A 23 6.57 -6.35 0.48
CA HIS A 23 5.42 -7.11 -0.02
C HIS A 23 4.12 -6.28 0.02
N TYR A 24 3.76 -5.73 1.18
CA TYR A 24 2.54 -4.93 1.32
C TYR A 24 2.57 -3.63 0.52
N LYS A 25 3.73 -2.95 0.45
CA LYS A 25 3.87 -1.74 -0.37
C LYS A 25 3.72 -2.05 -1.86
N THR A 26 4.25 -3.17 -2.34
CA THR A 26 4.08 -3.62 -3.73
C THR A 26 2.62 -3.97 -4.00
N LEU A 27 1.99 -4.74 -3.12
CA LEU A 27 0.58 -5.11 -3.24
C LEU A 27 -0.33 -3.88 -3.31
N MET A 28 -0.13 -2.90 -2.42
CA MET A 28 -0.84 -1.61 -2.47
C MET A 28 -0.64 -0.88 -3.80
N LYS A 29 0.61 -0.81 -4.29
CA LYS A 29 0.92 -0.16 -5.57
C LYS A 29 0.24 -0.87 -6.75
N SER A 30 0.22 -2.20 -6.75
CA SER A 30 -0.44 -2.99 -7.79
C SER A 30 -1.95 -2.73 -7.81
N MET A 31 -2.60 -2.72 -6.65
CA MET A 31 -4.05 -2.43 -6.57
C MET A 31 -4.38 -1.00 -7.00
N ILE A 32 -3.59 -0.02 -6.57
CA ILE A 32 -3.72 1.37 -7.04
C ILE A 32 -3.57 1.44 -8.57
N LYS A 33 -2.63 0.68 -9.15
CA LYS A 33 -2.45 0.63 -10.60
C LYS A 33 -3.68 0.05 -11.30
N LYS A 34 -4.23 -1.07 -10.80
CA LYS A 34 -5.45 -1.69 -11.35
C LYS A 34 -6.63 -0.72 -11.43
N VAL A 35 -6.88 0.03 -10.35
CA VAL A 35 -7.96 1.04 -10.32
C VAL A 35 -7.71 2.15 -11.35
N LYS A 36 -6.45 2.58 -11.51
CA LYS A 36 -6.11 3.64 -12.47
C LYS A 36 -6.17 3.21 -13.93
N THR A 37 -5.99 1.92 -14.21
CA THR A 37 -6.05 1.36 -15.57
C THR A 37 -7.44 0.90 -15.97
N ALA A 38 -8.41 0.92 -15.04
CA ALA A 38 -9.80 0.62 -15.38
C ALA A 38 -10.30 1.63 -16.43
N GLY A 39 -11.05 1.14 -17.42
CA GLY A 39 -11.47 1.91 -18.59
C GLY A 39 -12.80 2.64 -18.39
N SER A 40 -13.68 2.10 -17.55
CA SER A 40 -14.97 2.71 -17.21
C SER A 40 -15.18 2.81 -15.70
N LYS A 41 -16.18 3.60 -15.31
CA LYS A 41 -16.54 3.81 -13.91
C LYS A 41 -17.09 2.54 -13.26
N GLU A 42 -17.87 1.76 -13.99
CA GLU A 42 -18.49 0.51 -13.53
C GLU A 42 -17.43 -0.54 -13.17
N GLU A 43 -16.33 -0.59 -13.92
CA GLU A 43 -15.20 -1.47 -13.63
C GLU A 43 -14.34 -0.94 -12.47
N ALA A 44 -14.21 0.39 -12.36
CA ALA A 44 -13.33 1.02 -11.39
C ALA A 44 -13.87 0.99 -9.95
N GLU A 45 -15.19 1.07 -9.75
CA GLU A 45 -15.83 1.04 -8.43
C GLU A 45 -15.56 -0.25 -7.62
N PRO A 46 -15.75 -1.47 -8.15
CA PRO A 46 -15.46 -2.69 -7.40
C PRO A 46 -13.97 -2.82 -7.08
N LEU A 47 -13.09 -2.47 -8.02
CA LEU A 47 -11.64 -2.46 -7.81
C LEU A 47 -11.22 -1.44 -6.74
N TYR A 48 -11.89 -0.30 -6.68
CA TYR A 48 -11.66 0.71 -5.66
C TYR A 48 -12.02 0.21 -4.27
N ARG A 49 -13.16 -0.48 -4.10
CA ARG A 49 -13.55 -1.07 -2.81
C ARG A 49 -12.51 -2.05 -2.31
N GLU A 50 -12.01 -2.92 -3.19
CA GLU A 50 -10.94 -3.87 -2.85
C GLU A 50 -9.64 -3.14 -2.48
N ALA A 51 -9.23 -2.15 -3.29
CA ALA A 51 -8.02 -1.37 -3.03
C ALA A 51 -8.11 -0.58 -1.71
N ALA A 52 -9.27 -0.01 -1.39
CA ALA A 52 -9.50 0.73 -0.15
C ALA A 52 -9.37 -0.18 1.08
N SER A 53 -9.98 -1.37 1.05
CA SER A 53 -9.87 -2.37 2.11
C SER A 53 -8.42 -2.78 2.37
N ILE A 54 -7.66 -3.01 1.29
CA ILE A 54 -6.24 -3.34 1.36
C ILE A 54 -5.42 -2.18 1.96
N ILE A 55 -5.67 -0.94 1.52
CA ILE A 55 -4.97 0.24 2.03
C ILE A 55 -5.19 0.38 3.54
N ASP A 56 -6.42 0.23 4.02
CA ASP A 56 -6.74 0.34 5.44
C ASP A 56 -6.16 -0.83 6.26
N SER A 57 -6.15 -2.04 5.69
CA SER A 57 -5.44 -3.19 6.27
C SER A 57 -3.93 -2.98 6.44
N ILE A 58 -3.31 -2.16 5.58
CA ILE A 58 -1.87 -1.83 5.66
C ILE A 58 -1.60 -0.75 6.72
N VAL A 59 -2.56 0.16 6.92
CA VAL A 59 -2.53 1.13 8.04
C VAL A 59 -2.60 0.40 9.37
N GLY A 60 -3.52 -0.57 9.51
CA GLY A 60 -3.62 -1.39 10.74
C GLY A 60 -2.34 -2.17 11.07
N LYS A 61 -1.52 -2.49 10.05
CA LYS A 61 -0.21 -3.14 10.21
C LYS A 61 0.94 -2.15 10.50
N GLY A 62 0.66 -0.85 10.57
CA GLY A 62 1.64 0.21 10.84
C GLY A 62 2.65 0.46 9.72
N ILE A 63 2.37 0.02 8.49
CA ILE A 63 3.33 0.12 7.36
C ILE A 63 3.24 1.49 6.67
N ILE A 64 2.05 2.09 6.66
CA ILE A 64 1.80 3.44 6.14
C ILE A 64 1.01 4.25 7.18
N HIS A 65 1.21 5.56 7.19
CA HIS A 65 0.46 6.45 8.06
C HIS A 65 -0.98 6.67 7.58
N ARG A 66 -1.92 6.88 8.51
CA ARG A 66 -3.35 7.12 8.23
C ARG A 66 -3.57 8.25 7.21
N ASN A 67 -2.82 9.34 7.29
CA ASN A 67 -2.95 10.47 6.37
C ASN A 67 -2.49 10.11 4.94
N ASN A 68 -1.49 9.22 4.81
CA ASN A 68 -1.03 8.76 3.50
C ASN A 68 -2.08 7.86 2.85
N ALA A 69 -2.68 6.96 3.64
CA ALA A 69 -3.82 6.15 3.21
C ALA A 69 -5.01 7.02 2.77
N ALA A 70 -5.40 8.01 3.59
CA ALA A 70 -6.49 8.94 3.26
C ALA A 70 -6.21 9.71 1.96
N ASN A 71 -4.99 10.24 1.78
CA ASN A 71 -4.60 10.95 0.55
C ASN A 71 -4.69 10.03 -0.68
N LYS A 72 -4.25 8.77 -0.57
CA LYS A 72 -4.36 7.79 -1.65
C LYS A 72 -5.82 7.46 -1.99
N LYS A 73 -6.66 7.22 -0.99
CA LYS A 73 -8.09 6.96 -1.19
C LYS A 73 -8.80 8.14 -1.85
N SER A 74 -8.50 9.36 -1.41
CA SER A 74 -9.04 10.60 -2.00
C SER A 74 -8.63 10.76 -3.47
N LYS A 75 -7.35 10.57 -3.80
CA LYS A 75 -6.86 10.66 -5.18
C LYS A 75 -7.49 9.62 -6.11
N LEU A 76 -7.70 8.40 -5.62
CA LEU A 76 -8.37 7.36 -6.39
C LEU A 76 -9.85 7.68 -6.61
N ALA A 77 -10.55 8.16 -5.59
CA ALA A 77 -11.95 8.59 -5.72
C ALA A 77 -12.10 9.73 -6.74
N ALA A 78 -11.21 10.74 -6.68
CA ALA A 78 -11.19 11.83 -7.65
C ALA A 78 -10.90 11.34 -9.08
N HIS A 79 -10.06 10.32 -9.25
CA HIS A 79 -9.79 9.70 -10.55
C HIS A 79 -11.06 9.04 -11.10
N ILE A 80 -11.74 8.22 -10.29
CA ILE A 80 -12.97 7.51 -10.70
C ILE A 80 -14.10 8.50 -11.00
N ALA A 81 -14.23 9.58 -10.22
CA ALA A 81 -15.23 10.61 -10.49
C ALA A 81 -14.99 11.35 -11.82
N LYS A 82 -13.77 11.33 -12.34
CA LYS A 82 -13.42 11.91 -13.65
C LYS A 82 -13.63 10.92 -14.81
N LEU A 83 -13.66 9.62 -14.54
CA LEU A 83 -14.10 8.65 -15.54
C LEU A 83 -15.61 8.84 -15.73
N SER A 84 -16.00 9.14 -16.97
CA SER A 84 -17.39 9.15 -17.41
C SER A 84 -17.99 7.75 -17.34
#